data_AF-A0A067MKA1-F1
#
_entry.id   AF-A0A067MKA1-F1
#
_cell.length_a   1.000
_cell.length_b   1.000
_cell.length_c   1.000
_cell.angle_alpha   90.00
_cell.angle_beta   90.00
_cell.angle_gamma   90.00
#
_symmetry.space_group_name_H-M   'P 1'
#
loop_
_entity.id
_entity.type
_entity.pdbx_description
1 polymer ?
#
loop_
_entity_poly.entity_id
_entity_poly.type
_entity_poly.pdbx_seq_one_letter_code
_entity_poly.pdbx_strand_id
1 'polypeptide(L)'
;VPQDVRVGKYQIILMSPEMALNNESVRKTFLHPPFVKKVVGVFIDEAHCISQWGGDFRKDYGRLGSLRALFPKGIPFCLLSASFRPCVLKDVTSKLGFDDTAVIINVGNERSNVALIIR
;
A
#
# COMPACT_ATOMS: atom_id res chain seq x y z
N VAL A 1 -3.05 13.12 14.86
CA VAL A 1 -2.70 13.65 13.53
C VAL A 1 -2.69 15.16 13.59
N PRO A 2 -1.58 15.83 13.22
CA PRO A 2 -1.50 17.30 13.19
C PRO A 2 -2.63 17.92 12.37
N GLN A 3 -3.13 19.09 12.77
CA GLN A 3 -4.23 19.77 12.09
C GLN A 3 -3.89 20.06 10.61
N ASP A 4 -2.62 20.35 10.32
CA ASP A 4 -2.05 20.55 9.00
C ASP A 4 -2.34 19.39 8.03
N VAL A 5 -2.32 18.14 8.52
CA VAL A 5 -2.66 16.96 7.71
C VAL A 5 -4.15 16.94 7.39
N ARG A 6 -5.00 17.24 8.37
CA ARG A 6 -6.47 17.21 8.21
C ARG A 6 -6.98 18.28 7.24
N VAL A 7 -6.34 19.44 7.20
CA VAL A 7 -6.67 20.51 6.24
C VAL A 7 -6.07 20.26 4.84
N GLY A 8 -5.21 19.24 4.71
CA GLY A 8 -4.58 18.86 3.45
C GLY A 8 -3.43 19.78 3.03
N LYS A 9 -2.61 20.24 3.99
CA LYS A 9 -1.41 21.07 3.73
C LYS A 9 -0.30 20.30 3.02
N TYR A 10 -0.27 18.98 3.17
CA TYR A 10 0.75 18.10 2.60
C TYR A 10 0.22 17.31 1.41
N GLN A 11 1.08 17.10 0.41
CA GLN A 11 0.76 16.30 -0.77
C GLN A 11 1.05 14.80 -0.58
N ILE A 12 2.05 14.47 0.23
CA ILE A 12 2.48 13.09 0.51
C ILE A 12 2.45 12.88 2.02
N ILE A 13 1.83 11.79 2.45
CA ILE A 13 1.77 11.38 3.85
C ILE A 13 2.32 9.96 3.93
N LEU A 14 3.48 9.81 4.59
CA LEU A 14 4.09 8.53 4.85
C LEU A 14 3.69 8.02 6.23
N MET A 15 3.34 6.75 6.32
CA MET A 15 2.98 6.12 7.59
C MET A 15 3.23 4.62 7.54
N SER A 16 3.48 4.03 8.71
CA SER A 16 3.60 2.58 8.84
C SER A 16 2.20 1.91 8.86
N PRO A 17 2.11 0.59 8.61
CA PRO A 17 0.86 -0.16 8.72
C PRO A 17 0.20 -0.03 10.09
N GLU A 18 1.00 -0.05 11.16
CA GLU A 18 0.53 0.04 12.54
C GLU A 18 -0.13 1.40 12.80
N MET A 19 0.47 2.49 12.28
CA MET A 19 -0.13 3.82 12.35
C MET A 19 -1.44 3.91 11.56
N ALA A 20 -1.47 3.36 10.34
CA ALA A 20 -2.65 3.42 9.48
C ALA A 20 -3.85 2.67 10.08
N LEU A 21 -3.60 1.54 10.73
CA LEU A 21 -4.65 0.63 11.21
C LEU A 21 -5.04 0.85 12.67
N ASN A 22 -4.06 1.10 13.55
CA ASN A 22 -4.26 1.06 15.00
C ASN A 22 -4.28 2.45 15.65
N ASN A 23 -3.89 3.52 14.94
CA ASN A 23 -3.98 4.88 15.48
C ASN A 23 -5.38 5.48 15.29
N GLU A 24 -6.10 5.69 16.39
CA GLU A 24 -7.46 6.23 16.37
C GLU A 24 -7.54 7.63 15.73
N SER A 25 -6.54 8.48 15.95
CA SER A 25 -6.50 9.83 15.38
C SER A 25 -6.34 9.79 13.86
N VAL A 26 -5.60 8.81 13.33
CA VAL A 26 -5.44 8.56 11.89
C VAL A 26 -6.74 8.04 11.31
N ARG A 27 -7.37 7.04 11.95
CA ARG A 27 -8.68 6.51 11.53
C ARG A 27 -9.75 7.59 11.46
N LYS A 28 -9.84 8.47 12.47
CA LYS A 28 -10.75 9.64 12.46
C LYS A 28 -10.48 10.58 11.29
N THR A 29 -9.21 10.68 10.86
CA THR A 29 -8.83 11.49 9.70
C THR A 29 -9.26 10.82 8.38
N PHE A 30 -9.14 9.50 8.26
CA PHE A 30 -9.65 8.74 7.11
C PHE A 30 -11.18 8.72 7.02
N LEU A 31 -11.88 9.02 8.11
CA LEU A 31 -13.33 9.20 8.10
C LEU A 31 -13.77 10.65 7.89
N HIS A 32 -12.83 11.61 7.87
CA HIS A 32 -13.13 13.03 7.74
C HIS A 32 -13.35 13.42 6.27
N PRO A 33 -14.59 13.74 5.84
CA PRO A 33 -14.90 13.91 4.41
C PRO A 33 -14.06 14.98 3.69
N PRO A 34 -13.76 16.16 4.29
CA PRO A 34 -12.89 17.16 3.65
C PRO A 34 -11.47 16.67 3.37
N PHE A 35 -10.95 15.76 4.21
CA PHE A 35 -9.64 15.16 3.99
C PHE A 35 -9.71 14.13 2.87
N VAL A 36 -10.66 13.19 2.98
CA VAL A 36 -10.83 12.08 2.05
C VAL A 36 -11.09 12.55 0.61
N LYS A 37 -11.87 13.62 0.43
CA LYS A 37 -12.10 14.22 -0.90
C LYS A 37 -10.83 14.71 -1.60
N LYS A 38 -9.75 14.95 -0.86
CA LYS A 38 -8.45 15.38 -1.40
C LYS A 38 -7.50 14.22 -1.64
N VAL A 39 -7.83 13.00 -1.20
CA VAL A 39 -6.99 11.82 -1.39
C VAL A 39 -7.14 11.33 -2.82
N VAL A 40 -6.02 11.32 -3.55
CA VAL A 40 -5.98 10.92 -4.97
C VAL A 40 -5.51 9.48 -5.18
N GLY A 41 -4.93 8.84 -4.16
CA GLY A 41 -4.44 7.48 -4.25
C GLY A 41 -3.81 7.00 -2.94
N VAL A 42 -3.72 5.68 -2.80
CA VAL A 42 -3.04 5.01 -1.70
C VAL A 42 -1.98 4.08 -2.28
N PHE A 43 -0.75 4.21 -1.78
CA PHE A 43 0.39 3.43 -2.27
C PHE A 43 0.92 2.57 -1.12
N ILE A 44 1.02 1.26 -1.36
CA ILE A 44 1.61 0.31 -0.42
C ILE A 44 2.97 -0.08 -0.96
N ASP A 45 4.02 0.45 -0.34
CA ASP A 45 5.40 0.11 -0.65
C ASP A 45 5.80 -1.21 0.02
N GLU A 46 6.77 -1.90 -0.58
CA GLU A 46 7.23 -3.24 -0.17
C GLU A 46 6.08 -4.23 0.07
N ALA A 47 5.08 -4.21 -0.81
CA ALA A 47 3.84 -4.96 -0.63
C ALA A 47 4.04 -6.49 -0.56
N HIS A 48 5.20 -7.01 -0.96
CA HIS A 48 5.56 -8.43 -0.76
C HIS A 48 5.58 -8.83 0.73
N CYS A 49 5.80 -7.89 1.65
CA CYS A 49 5.76 -8.11 3.10
C CYS A 49 4.37 -8.58 3.60
N ILE A 50 3.30 -8.30 2.86
CA ILE A 50 1.94 -8.77 3.19
C ILE A 50 1.85 -10.29 3.12
N SER A 51 2.52 -10.88 2.13
CA SER A 51 2.59 -12.34 2.01
C SER A 51 3.56 -12.93 3.03
N GLN A 52 4.77 -12.36 3.14
CA GLN A 52 5.85 -12.94 3.93
C GLN A 52 5.67 -12.76 5.44
N TRP A 53 5.20 -11.60 5.88
CA TRP A 53 5.17 -11.20 7.29
C TRP A 53 3.75 -11.04 7.85
N GLY A 54 2.75 -10.90 6.98
CA GLY A 54 1.36 -10.68 7.36
C GLY A 54 0.69 -11.82 8.15
N GLY A 55 1.34 -12.99 8.24
CA GLY A 55 0.93 -14.13 9.07
C GLY A 55 1.33 -13.96 10.54
N ASP A 56 2.58 -14.28 10.88
CA ASP A 56 3.00 -14.39 12.29
C ASP A 56 3.94 -13.27 12.77
N PHE A 57 4.61 -12.56 11.87
CA PHE A 57 5.64 -11.58 12.25
C PHE A 57 5.09 -10.15 12.38
N ARG A 58 4.44 -9.64 11.32
CA ARG A 58 3.80 -8.31 11.30
C ARG A 58 2.38 -8.40 10.77
N LYS A 59 1.49 -8.85 11.66
CA LYS A 59 0.05 -9.07 11.39
C LYS A 59 -0.66 -7.88 10.76
N ASP A 60 -0.22 -6.66 11.07
CA ASP A 60 -0.82 -5.44 10.52
C ASP A 60 -0.66 -5.34 8.99
N TYR A 61 0.41 -5.89 8.40
CA TYR A 61 0.51 -5.98 6.94
C TYR A 61 -0.63 -6.80 6.33
N GLY A 62 -1.01 -7.91 6.97
CA GLY A 62 -2.13 -8.76 6.52
C GLY A 62 -3.50 -8.08 6.62
N ARG A 63 -3.62 -7.02 7.43
CA ARG A 63 -4.87 -6.29 7.68
C ARG A 63 -5.02 -5.03 6.82
N LEU A 64 -4.01 -4.66 6.04
CA LEU A 64 -4.02 -3.44 5.21
C LEU A 64 -5.18 -3.39 4.22
N GLY A 65 -5.73 -4.54 3.81
CA GLY A 65 -6.90 -4.61 2.93
C GLY A 65 -8.12 -3.89 3.49
N SER A 66 -8.24 -3.83 4.83
CA SER A 66 -9.33 -3.12 5.52
C SER A 66 -9.33 -1.61 5.26
N LEU A 67 -8.20 -1.01 4.88
CA LEU A 67 -8.13 0.41 4.53
C LEU A 67 -9.03 0.72 3.33
N ARG A 68 -9.19 -0.21 2.39
CA ARG A 68 -10.05 0.00 1.21
C ARG A 68 -11.52 0.25 1.57
N ALA A 69 -11.98 -0.25 2.73
CA ALA A 69 -13.32 0.03 3.22
C ALA A 69 -13.48 1.43 3.84
N LEU A 70 -12.37 2.10 4.17
CA LEU A 70 -12.38 3.44 4.76
C LEU A 70 -12.37 4.56 3.70
N PHE A 71 -11.95 4.24 2.47
CA PHE A 71 -11.85 5.20 1.38
C PHE A 71 -13.04 5.05 0.40
N PRO A 72 -13.50 6.14 -0.24
CA PRO A 72 -14.53 6.11 -1.27
C PRO A 72 -14.17 5.18 -2.43
N LYS A 73 -15.21 4.59 -3.02
CA LYS A 73 -15.07 3.85 -4.28
C LYS A 73 -14.50 4.78 -5.36
N GLY A 74 -13.42 4.36 -6.00
CA GLY A 74 -12.73 5.10 -7.07
C GLY A 74 -11.34 5.62 -6.71
N ILE A 75 -10.94 5.64 -5.44
CA ILE A 75 -9.56 5.95 -5.08
C ILE A 75 -8.64 4.76 -5.45
N PRO A 76 -7.62 4.96 -6.30
CA PRO A 76 -6.73 3.88 -6.71
C PRO A 76 -5.85 3.42 -5.54
N PHE A 77 -5.69 2.11 -5.41
CA PHE A 77 -4.71 1.47 -4.53
C PHE A 77 -3.62 0.85 -5.39
N CYS A 78 -2.37 1.24 -5.15
CA CYS A 78 -1.22 0.78 -5.90
C CYS A 78 -0.30 -0.04 -4.99
N LEU A 79 0.10 -1.22 -5.46
CA LEU A 79 1.02 -2.11 -4.75
C LEU A 79 2.38 -2.05 -5.43
N LEU A 80 3.40 -1.66 -4.68
CA LEU A 80 4.76 -1.48 -5.19
C LEU A 80 5.68 -2.49 -4.52
N SER A 81 6.49 -3.18 -5.32
CA SER A 81 7.50 -4.11 -4.83
C SER A 81 8.44 -4.51 -5.96
N ALA A 82 9.73 -4.64 -5.64
CA ALA A 82 10.70 -5.27 -6.55
C ALA A 82 10.59 -6.81 -6.56
N SER A 83 9.96 -7.40 -5.53
CA SER A 83 10.03 -8.84 -5.22
C SER A 83 8.68 -9.55 -5.31
N PHE A 84 7.92 -9.32 -6.40
CA PHE A 84 6.66 -10.02 -6.66
C PHE A 84 6.85 -11.32 -7.47
N ARG A 85 7.19 -12.41 -6.77
CA ARG A 85 7.04 -13.75 -7.35
C ARG A 85 5.55 -14.02 -7.65
N PRO A 86 5.18 -14.82 -8.67
CA PRO A 86 3.78 -15.06 -9.02
C PRO A 86 2.90 -15.52 -7.85
N CYS A 87 3.41 -16.39 -6.98
CA CYS A 87 2.70 -16.83 -5.78
C CYS A 87 2.47 -15.70 -4.76
N VAL A 88 3.47 -14.84 -4.57
CA VAL A 88 3.39 -13.67 -3.68
C VAL A 88 2.39 -12.67 -4.24
N LEU A 89 2.45 -12.38 -5.54
CA LEU A 89 1.51 -11.45 -6.19
C LEU A 89 0.07 -11.92 -5.96
N LYS A 90 -0.22 -13.20 -6.25
CA LYS A 90 -1.55 -13.79 -6.05
C LYS A 90 -2.03 -13.72 -4.59
N ASP A 91 -1.15 -13.99 -3.64
CA ASP A 91 -1.49 -13.93 -2.22
C ASP A 91 -1.76 -12.49 -1.76
N VAL A 92 -0.92 -11.53 -2.17
CA VAL A 92 -1.07 -10.11 -1.80
C VAL A 92 -2.34 -9.51 -2.42
N THR A 93 -2.60 -9.75 -3.71
CA THR A 93 -3.81 -9.26 -4.37
C THR A 93 -5.06 -9.83 -3.71
N SER A 94 -5.07 -11.13 -3.41
CA SER A 94 -6.17 -11.79 -2.69
C SER A 94 -6.39 -11.19 -1.30
N LYS A 95 -5.34 -11.01 -0.49
CA LYS A 95 -5.43 -10.46 0.88
C LYS A 95 -5.90 -9.00 0.90
N LEU A 96 -5.56 -8.23 -0.12
CA LEU A 96 -5.99 -6.84 -0.26
C LEU A 96 -7.30 -6.68 -1.04
N GLY A 97 -7.93 -7.78 -1.45
CA GLY A 97 -9.22 -7.81 -2.15
C GLY A 97 -9.19 -7.22 -3.55
N PHE A 98 -8.05 -7.29 -4.25
CA PHE A 98 -7.99 -6.95 -5.67
C PHE A 98 -8.69 -8.03 -6.49
N ASP A 99 -9.43 -7.63 -7.51
CA ASP A 99 -10.06 -8.52 -8.48
C ASP A 99 -9.21 -8.61 -9.75
N ASP A 100 -9.69 -9.38 -10.72
CA ASP A 100 -8.99 -9.64 -11.99
C ASP A 100 -8.89 -8.41 -12.90
N THR A 101 -9.51 -7.28 -12.54
CA THR A 101 -9.37 -6.00 -13.27
C THR A 101 -8.11 -5.22 -12.88
N ALA A 102 -7.39 -5.69 -11.86
CA ALA A 102 -6.14 -5.07 -11.43
C ALA A 102 -5.08 -5.08 -12.54
N VAL A 103 -4.58 -3.89 -12.88
CA VAL A 103 -3.51 -3.75 -13.87
C VAL A 103 -2.18 -4.15 -13.23
N ILE A 104 -1.50 -5.11 -13.84
CA ILE A 104 -0.18 -5.59 -13.40
C ILE A 104 0.88 -5.03 -14.35
N ILE A 105 1.83 -4.27 -13.81
CA ILE A 105 2.97 -3.72 -14.53
C ILE A 105 4.24 -4.39 -14.03
N ASN A 106 4.92 -5.13 -14.91
CA ASN A 106 6.22 -5.74 -14.62
C ASN A 106 7.26 -5.23 -15.63
N VAL A 107 8.18 -4.40 -15.16
CA VAL A 107 9.24 -3.79 -15.98
C VAL A 107 10.47 -4.69 -16.08
N GLY A 108 10.50 -5.81 -15.35
CA GLY A 108 11.67 -6.67 -15.23
C GLY A 108 12.77 -6.05 -14.35
N ASN A 109 13.92 -6.72 -14.29
CA ASN A 109 15.09 -6.31 -13.52
C ASN A 109 16.34 -6.10 -14.41
N GLU A 110 16.15 -6.04 -15.72
CA GLU A 110 17.23 -5.84 -16.68
C GLU A 110 17.88 -4.47 -16.49
N ARG A 111 19.21 -4.45 -16.56
CA ARG A 111 20.04 -3.26 -16.35
C ARG A 111 21.14 -3.24 -17.40
N SER A 112 20.85 -2.68 -18.57
CA SER A 112 21.79 -2.54 -19.68
C SER A 112 23.09 -1.83 -19.32
N ASN A 113 23.09 -1.04 -18.24
CA ASN A 113 24.24 -0.34 -17.70
C ASN A 113 25.04 -1.12 -16.64
N VAL A 114 24.75 -2.40 -16.40
CA VAL A 114 25.42 -3.26 -15.40
C VAL A 114 26.07 -4.47 -16.07
N ALA A 115 27.39 -4.61 -15.97
CA ALA A 115 28.13 -5.77 -16.46
C ALA A 115 28.28 -6.84 -15.38
N LEU A 116 28.04 -8.11 -15.73
CA LEU A 116 28.28 -9.27 -14.88
C LEU A 116 29.62 -9.92 -15.26
N ILE A 117 30.61 -9.88 -14.37
CA ILE A 117 31.97 -10.41 -14.62
C ILE A 117 32.31 -11.41 -13.50
N ILE A 118 32.75 -12.61 -13.89
CA ILE A 118 33.33 -13.62 -12.99
C ILE A 118 34.83 -13.68 -13.31
N ARG A 119 35.69 -13.60 -12.30
CA ARG A 119 37.15 -13.69 -12.44
C ARG A 119 37.67 -14.94 -11.74
#